data_AF-A0A9W3WYC2-F1
#
_entry.id   AF-A0A9W3WYC2-F1
#
_cell.length_a   1.000
_cell.length_b   1.000
_cell.length_c   1.000
_cell.angle_alpha   90.00
_cell.angle_beta   90.00
_cell.angle_gamma   90.00
#
_symmetry.space_group_name_H-M   'P 1'
#
loop_
_entity.id
_entity.type
_entity.pdbx_description
1 polymer ?
#
loop_
_entity_poly.entity_id
_entity_poly.type
_entity_poly.pdbx_seq_one_letter_code
_entity_poly.pdbx_strand_id
1 'polypeptide(L)'
;MEYVEKATKDIRENWFGDHVAEMQGEEGLQVIYWGKSGTNMYRTKIVLAGYNVFISGDIGEAVYTLTCLATLENIKGFNLGYFTEKLTAFCEERWDFNEEKAKRELDEYWKEYDINETREDGQEVYDRIISAIDESSSMEGYHF
;
A
#
# COMPACT_ATOMS: atom_id res chain seq x y z
N MET A 1 0.08 -17.60 9.37
CA MET A 1 1.34 -16.88 9.67
C MET A 1 2.52 -17.52 8.93
N GLU A 2 2.75 -18.83 9.04
CA GLU A 2 3.80 -19.58 8.32
C GLU A 2 3.78 -19.40 6.78
N TYR A 3 2.59 -19.35 6.17
CA TYR A 3 2.45 -19.12 4.72
C TYR A 3 2.98 -17.74 4.28
N VAL A 4 2.68 -16.67 5.03
CA VAL A 4 3.08 -15.31 4.69
C VAL A 4 4.60 -15.14 4.81
N GLU A 5 5.19 -15.72 5.85
CA GLU A 5 6.65 -15.74 6.04
C GLU A 5 7.34 -16.51 4.91
N LYS A 6 6.79 -17.67 4.53
CA LYS A 6 7.30 -18.47 3.41
C LYS A 6 7.18 -17.73 2.08
N ALA A 7 6.04 -17.10 1.80
CA ALA A 7 5.82 -16.33 0.59
C ALA A 7 6.75 -15.11 0.53
N THR A 8 6.94 -14.40 1.64
CA THR A 8 7.83 -13.24 1.71
C THR A 8 9.29 -13.65 1.47
N LYS A 9 9.70 -14.80 2.02
CA LYS A 9 11.02 -15.38 1.77
C LYS A 9 11.19 -15.74 0.29
N ASP A 10 10.20 -16.42 -0.30
CA ASP A 10 10.22 -16.82 -1.71
C ASP A 10 10.29 -15.61 -2.66
N ILE A 11 9.50 -14.57 -2.40
CA ILE A 11 9.51 -13.31 -3.15
C ILE A 11 10.90 -12.67 -3.09
N ARG A 12 11.49 -12.58 -1.89
CA ARG A 12 12.81 -11.96 -1.71
C ARG A 12 13.92 -12.77 -2.39
N GLU A 13 13.93 -14.09 -2.22
CA GLU A 13 15.04 -14.94 -2.64
C GLU A 13 14.92 -15.37 -4.10
N ASN A 14 13.71 -15.66 -4.59
CA ASN A 14 13.49 -16.28 -5.90
C ASN A 14 12.88 -15.33 -6.93
N TRP A 15 12.04 -14.37 -6.53
CA TRP A 15 11.42 -13.44 -7.49
C TRP A 15 12.33 -12.24 -7.75
N PHE A 16 12.91 -11.67 -6.68
CA PHE A 16 13.74 -10.46 -6.73
C PHE A 16 15.23 -10.70 -6.45
N GLY A 17 15.65 -11.94 -6.19
CA GLY A 17 17.02 -12.24 -5.75
C GLY A 17 18.11 -11.80 -6.73
N ASP A 18 17.82 -11.82 -8.03
CA ASP A 18 18.73 -11.41 -9.11
C ASP A 18 18.44 -9.98 -9.62
N HIS A 19 17.53 -9.24 -9.00
CA HIS A 19 17.18 -7.89 -9.46
C HIS A 19 18.25 -6.89 -9.04
N VAL A 20 18.73 -6.12 -10.01
CA VAL A 20 19.72 -5.06 -9.78
C VAL A 20 19.13 -3.71 -10.15
N ALA A 21 19.57 -2.66 -9.46
CA ALA A 21 19.17 -1.29 -9.74
C ALA A 21 20.23 -0.60 -10.61
N GLU A 22 19.81 -0.05 -11.74
CA GLU A 22 20.61 0.80 -12.60
C GLU A 22 20.02 2.21 -12.61
N MET A 23 20.85 3.21 -12.29
CA MET A 23 20.41 4.60 -12.21
C MET A 23 20.98 5.43 -13.36
N GLN A 24 20.14 6.29 -13.93
CA GLN A 24 20.46 7.21 -15.01
C GLN A 24 19.90 8.60 -14.71
N GLY A 25 20.46 9.64 -15.33
CA GLY A 25 19.99 11.02 -15.22
C GLY A 25 20.77 11.87 -14.22
N GLU A 26 20.22 13.03 -13.90
CA GLU A 26 20.82 14.04 -13.01
C GLU A 26 19.97 14.21 -11.76
N GLU A 27 20.55 14.71 -10.67
CA GLU A 27 19.80 14.95 -9.44
C GLU A 27 18.59 15.88 -9.68
N GLY A 28 17.41 15.47 -9.20
CA GLY A 28 16.14 16.15 -9.49
C GLY A 28 15.40 15.65 -10.74
N LEU A 29 16.06 14.84 -11.59
CA LEU A 29 15.46 14.04 -12.66
C LEU A 29 16.25 12.73 -12.86
N GLN A 30 15.98 11.76 -11.99
CA GLN A 30 16.66 10.46 -11.99
C GLN A 30 15.71 9.36 -12.41
N VAL A 31 16.21 8.40 -13.16
CA VAL A 31 15.48 7.19 -13.54
C VAL A 31 16.23 5.99 -12.98
N ILE A 32 15.53 5.16 -12.22
CA ILE A 32 16.02 3.91 -11.67
C ILE A 32 15.29 2.78 -12.39
N TYR A 33 16.05 1.94 -13.08
CA TYR A 33 15.57 0.69 -13.62
C TYR A 33 15.93 -0.41 -12.62
N TRP A 34 14.93 -1.10 -12.11
CA TRP A 34 15.12 -2.23 -11.21
C TRP A 34 14.57 -3.49 -11.87
N GLY A 35 15.41 -4.52 -12.00
CA GLY A 35 15.03 -5.72 -12.72
C GLY A 35 16.17 -6.72 -12.84
N LYS A 36 15.83 -7.96 -13.20
CA LYS A 36 16.80 -9.00 -13.58
C LYS A 36 17.25 -8.80 -15.02
N SER A 37 18.57 -8.71 -15.21
CA SER A 37 19.18 -8.52 -16.53
C SER A 37 18.76 -9.61 -17.53
N GLY A 38 18.50 -9.19 -18.78
CA GLY A 38 18.04 -10.09 -19.85
C GLY A 38 16.59 -10.54 -19.74
N THR A 39 15.81 -10.05 -18.76
CA THR A 39 14.40 -10.38 -18.58
C THR A 39 13.55 -9.13 -18.38
N ASN A 40 12.23 -9.25 -18.57
CA ASN A 40 11.27 -8.22 -18.18
C ASN A 40 10.45 -8.60 -16.93
N MET A 41 10.75 -9.74 -16.30
CA MET A 41 9.98 -10.25 -15.16
C MET A 41 10.11 -9.33 -13.95
N TYR A 42 8.96 -8.90 -13.43
CA TYR A 42 8.87 -7.97 -12.28
C TYR A 42 9.77 -6.74 -12.44
N ARG A 43 9.96 -6.28 -13.67
CA ARG A 43 10.79 -5.12 -13.95
C ARG A 43 10.04 -3.86 -13.56
N THR A 44 10.70 -2.98 -12.84
CA THR A 44 10.14 -1.71 -12.35
C THR A 44 11.00 -0.55 -12.82
N LYS A 45 10.34 0.51 -13.29
CA LYS A 45 10.94 1.80 -13.58
C LYS A 45 10.44 2.79 -12.55
N ILE A 46 11.38 3.46 -11.90
CA ILE A 46 11.11 4.52 -10.92
C ILE A 46 11.69 5.81 -11.48
N VAL A 47 10.86 6.85 -11.60
CA VAL A 47 11.30 8.18 -12.01
C VAL A 47 11.15 9.12 -10.83
N LEU A 48 12.26 9.71 -10.42
CA LEU A 48 12.33 10.74 -9.40
C LEU A 48 12.41 12.10 -10.11
N ALA A 49 11.35 12.91 -10.01
CA ALA A 49 11.29 14.19 -10.72
C ALA A 49 10.59 15.27 -9.89
N GLY A 50 11.34 16.33 -9.54
CA GLY A 50 10.82 17.40 -8.69
C GLY A 50 10.35 16.83 -7.33
N TYR A 51 9.04 16.94 -7.05
CA TYR A 51 8.42 16.41 -5.83
C TYR A 51 7.72 15.06 -6.04
N ASN A 52 7.83 14.48 -7.23
CA ASN A 52 7.06 13.30 -7.61
C ASN A 52 7.95 12.06 -7.77
N VAL A 53 7.38 10.92 -7.36
CA VAL A 53 7.90 9.58 -7.65
C VAL A 53 6.90 8.90 -8.57
N PHE A 54 7.33 8.53 -9.77
CA PHE A 54 6.52 7.76 -10.71
C PHE A 54 7.05 6.33 -10.73
N ILE A 55 6.17 5.36 -10.57
CA ILE A 55 6.46 3.93 -10.67
C ILE A 55 5.68 3.38 -11.84
N SER A 56 6.33 2.60 -12.69
CA SER A 56 5.65 1.77 -13.68
C SER A 56 6.41 0.45 -13.90
N GLY A 57 5.71 -0.56 -14.41
CA GLY A 57 6.32 -1.84 -14.73
C GLY A 57 5.38 -3.01 -14.60
N ASP A 58 5.96 -4.20 -14.56
CA ASP A 58 5.25 -5.48 -14.51
C ASP A 58 4.54 -5.72 -13.16
N ILE A 59 4.90 -4.94 -12.13
CA ILE A 59 4.30 -4.98 -10.79
C ILE A 59 3.26 -3.87 -10.56
N GLY A 60 2.86 -3.17 -11.62
CA GLY A 60 1.88 -2.08 -11.56
C GLY A 60 2.48 -0.68 -11.64
N GLU A 61 1.62 0.31 -11.41
CA GLU A 61 1.88 1.72 -11.69
C GLU A 61 1.36 2.60 -10.56
N ALA A 62 2.18 3.56 -10.12
CA ALA A 62 1.83 4.47 -9.03
C ALA A 62 2.47 5.85 -9.20
N VAL A 63 1.80 6.88 -8.69
CA VAL A 63 2.32 8.24 -8.59
C VAL A 63 2.22 8.72 -7.15
N TYR A 64 3.35 9.19 -6.61
CA TYR A 64 3.43 9.77 -5.29
C TYR A 64 3.85 11.24 -5.36
N THR A 65 3.17 12.11 -4.64
CA THR A 65 3.53 13.53 -4.51
C THR A 65 4.04 13.82 -3.10
N LEU A 66 5.35 13.97 -2.98
CA LEU A 66 6.05 14.16 -1.72
C LEU A 66 5.98 15.63 -1.25
N THR A 67 6.31 15.86 0.02
CA THR A 67 6.44 17.23 0.58
C THR A 67 7.86 17.80 0.42
N CYS A 68 8.77 17.05 -0.20
CA CYS A 68 10.15 17.44 -0.49
C CYS A 68 10.58 16.92 -1.87
N LEU A 69 11.78 17.28 -2.31
CA LEU A 69 12.32 16.79 -3.57
C LEU A 69 12.45 15.26 -3.53
N ALA A 70 11.99 14.60 -4.60
CA ALA A 70 12.19 13.19 -4.86
C ALA A 70 13.66 12.96 -5.22
N THR A 71 14.48 12.73 -4.21
CA THR A 71 15.89 12.32 -4.36
C THR A 71 16.11 11.06 -3.53
N LEU A 72 17.10 10.24 -3.91
CA LEU A 72 17.46 9.04 -3.13
C LEU A 72 17.75 9.37 -1.65
N GLU A 73 18.41 10.51 -1.41
CA GLU A 73 18.76 10.96 -0.06
C GLU A 73 17.53 11.26 0.79
N ASN A 74 16.49 11.85 0.20
CA ASN A 74 15.25 12.13 0.93
C ASN A 74 14.41 10.87 1.12
N ILE A 75 14.30 10.00 0.11
CA ILE A 75 13.39 8.84 0.16
C ILE A 75 13.92 7.68 1.00
N LYS A 76 15.23 7.56 1.22
CA LYS A 76 15.82 6.41 1.95
C LYS A 76 15.28 6.21 3.37
N GLY A 77 14.75 7.27 3.97
CA GLY A 77 14.20 7.26 5.33
C GLY A 77 12.68 7.10 5.39
N PHE A 78 11.99 7.07 4.25
CA PHE A 78 10.54 6.97 4.24
C PHE A 78 10.07 5.55 4.53
N ASN A 79 8.98 5.47 5.28
CA ASN A 79 8.29 4.22 5.54
C ASN A 79 7.09 4.06 4.58
N LEU A 80 6.50 2.86 4.59
CA LEU A 80 5.32 2.56 3.77
C LEU A 80 4.15 3.49 4.08
N GLY A 81 3.91 3.83 5.35
CA GLY A 81 2.81 4.72 5.75
C GLY A 81 2.89 6.10 5.11
N TYR A 82 4.10 6.67 5.02
CA TYR A 82 4.31 7.95 4.34
C TYR A 82 4.00 7.84 2.84
N PHE A 83 4.50 6.81 2.15
CA PHE A 83 4.16 6.60 0.74
C PHE A 83 2.66 6.39 0.54
N THR A 84 2.00 5.64 1.42
CA THR A 84 0.55 5.45 1.37
C THR A 84 -0.21 6.77 1.52
N GLU A 85 0.25 7.69 2.37
CA GLU A 85 -0.32 9.05 2.50
C GLU A 85 -0.13 9.88 1.23
N LYS A 86 1.02 9.75 0.57
CA LYS A 86 1.40 10.54 -0.61
C LYS A 86 0.96 9.95 -1.95
N LEU A 87 0.26 8.81 -1.95
CA LEU A 87 -0.25 8.17 -3.15
C LEU A 87 -1.35 9.02 -3.79
N THR A 88 -1.08 9.52 -5.00
CA THR A 88 -1.98 10.41 -5.76
C THR A 88 -2.74 9.65 -6.84
N ALA A 89 -2.11 8.66 -7.48
CA ALA A 89 -2.71 7.81 -8.49
C ALA A 89 -2.13 6.39 -8.41
N PHE A 90 -2.97 5.38 -8.62
CA PHE A 90 -2.62 3.97 -8.62
C PHE A 90 -3.54 3.24 -9.60
N CYS A 91 -3.00 2.27 -10.35
CA CYS A 91 -3.76 1.58 -11.39
C CYS A 91 -4.69 0.47 -10.87
N GLU A 92 -4.49 -0.01 -9.64
CA GLU A 92 -5.33 -1.04 -9.02
C GLU A 92 -6.13 -0.49 -7.84
N GLU A 93 -6.86 -1.37 -7.16
CA GLU A 93 -7.56 -1.01 -5.92
C GLU A 93 -6.55 -0.62 -4.84
N ARG A 94 -6.75 0.56 -4.27
CA ARG A 94 -5.85 1.12 -3.26
C ARG A 94 -5.90 0.33 -1.95
N TRP A 95 -7.03 -0.32 -1.66
CA TRP A 95 -7.31 -0.99 -0.40
C TRP A 95 -8.06 -2.28 -0.67
N ASP A 96 -7.58 -3.38 -0.11
CA ASP A 96 -8.31 -4.64 -0.02
C ASP A 96 -9.09 -4.64 1.31
N PHE A 97 -10.42 -4.63 1.22
CA PHE A 97 -11.28 -4.57 2.39
C PHE A 97 -11.45 -5.96 3.01
N ASN A 98 -10.87 -6.15 4.19
CA ASN A 98 -11.03 -7.39 4.94
C ASN A 98 -12.12 -7.25 6.02
N GLU A 99 -13.31 -7.74 5.71
CA GLU A 99 -14.49 -7.69 6.59
C GLU A 99 -14.22 -8.28 7.98
N GLU A 100 -13.62 -9.48 8.04
CA GLU A 100 -13.35 -10.18 9.31
C GLU A 100 -12.40 -9.37 10.21
N LYS A 101 -11.36 -8.79 9.62
CA LYS A 101 -10.40 -7.94 10.32
C LYS A 101 -11.07 -6.65 10.79
N ALA A 102 -11.89 -6.01 9.94
CA ALA A 102 -12.59 -4.78 10.28
C ALA A 102 -13.55 -4.99 11.47
N LYS A 103 -14.34 -6.07 11.45
CA LYS A 103 -15.22 -6.45 12.57
C LYS A 103 -14.44 -6.70 13.86
N ARG A 104 -13.34 -7.46 13.78
CA ARG A 104 -12.51 -7.79 14.95
C ARG A 104 -11.88 -6.54 15.57
N GLU A 105 -11.28 -5.67 14.77
CA GLU A 105 -10.64 -4.45 15.28
C GLU A 105 -11.67 -3.47 15.87
N LEU A 106 -12.86 -3.36 15.26
CA LEU A 106 -13.97 -2.61 15.85
C LEU A 106 -14.36 -3.18 17.21
N ASP A 107 -14.49 -4.51 17.33
CA ASP A 107 -14.82 -5.20 18.57
C ASP A 107 -13.78 -4.98 19.68
N GLU A 108 -12.50 -5.07 19.32
CA GLU A 108 -11.38 -4.84 20.24
C GLU A 108 -11.39 -3.40 20.75
N TYR A 109 -11.52 -2.43 19.84
CA TYR A 109 -11.60 -1.01 20.18
C TYR A 109 -12.84 -0.70 21.04
N TRP A 110 -14.01 -1.27 20.71
CA TRP A 110 -15.25 -1.00 21.45
C TRP A 110 -15.20 -1.51 22.88
N LYS A 111 -14.56 -2.66 23.10
CA LYS A 111 -14.35 -3.26 24.43
C LYS A 111 -13.26 -2.54 25.22
N GLU A 112 -12.17 -2.12 24.57
CA GLU A 112 -11.07 -1.42 25.25
C GLU A 112 -11.49 -0.07 25.83
N TYR A 113 -12.37 0.65 25.12
CA TYR A 113 -12.81 2.00 25.50
C TYR A 113 -14.17 2.04 26.21
N ASP A 114 -14.76 0.88 26.51
CA ASP A 114 -16.06 0.71 27.17
C ASP A 114 -17.13 1.72 26.70
N ILE A 115 -17.25 1.83 25.37
CA ILE A 115 -18.01 2.91 24.73
C ILE A 115 -19.51 2.80 25.05
N ASN A 116 -19.99 1.60 25.33
CA ASN A 116 -21.37 1.33 25.74
C ASN A 116 -21.69 1.87 27.14
N GLU A 117 -20.71 2.01 28.03
CA GLU A 117 -20.90 2.63 29.35
C GLU A 117 -20.77 4.16 29.30
N THR A 118 -20.07 4.71 28.30
CA THR A 118 -19.71 6.14 28.23
C THR A 118 -20.57 6.98 27.29
N ARG A 119 -21.36 6.38 26.39
CA ARG A 119 -22.27 7.12 25.48
C ARG A 119 -23.64 6.44 25.39
N GLU A 120 -24.71 7.22 25.57
CA GLU A 120 -26.10 6.75 25.49
C GLU A 120 -26.47 6.18 24.10
N ASP A 121 -25.77 6.59 23.05
CA ASP A 121 -25.94 6.12 21.66
C ASP A 121 -24.87 5.11 21.22
N GLY A 122 -24.02 4.62 22.14
CA GLY A 122 -22.89 3.75 21.82
C GLY A 122 -23.28 2.53 21.00
N GLN A 123 -24.30 1.78 21.45
CA GLN A 123 -24.73 0.57 20.75
C GLN A 123 -25.27 0.88 19.33
N GLU A 124 -26.02 1.97 19.17
CA GLU A 124 -26.56 2.37 17.85
C GLU A 124 -25.44 2.72 16.87
N VAL A 125 -24.38 3.41 17.34
CA VAL A 125 -23.21 3.74 16.52
C VAL A 125 -22.45 2.47 16.13
N TYR A 126 -22.25 1.54 17.06
CA TYR A 126 -21.60 0.26 16.78
C TYR A 126 -22.36 -0.52 15.70
N ASP A 127 -23.68 -0.67 15.86
CA ASP A 127 -24.52 -1.42 14.92
C ASP A 127 -24.49 -0.79 13.52
N ARG A 128 -24.47 0.54 13.42
CA ARG A 128 -24.33 1.26 12.14
C ARG A 128 -22.99 1.02 11.46
N ILE A 129 -21.90 0.95 12.22
CA ILE A 129 -20.57 0.68 11.65
C ILE A 129 -20.49 -0.78 11.18
N ILE A 130 -21.07 -1.72 11.92
CA ILE A 130 -21.18 -3.13 11.49
C ILE A 130 -21.99 -3.23 10.19
N SER A 131 -23.14 -2.58 10.08
CA SER A 131 -23.94 -2.56 8.84
C SER A 131 -23.13 -2.01 7.67
N ALA A 132 -22.39 -0.92 7.85
CA ALA A 132 -21.54 -0.36 6.81
C ALA A 132 -20.41 -1.30 6.38
N ILE A 133 -19.82 -2.04 7.33
CA ILE A 133 -18.82 -3.09 7.04
C ILE A 133 -19.44 -4.21 6.20
N ASP A 134 -20.62 -4.70 6.57
CA ASP A 134 -21.34 -5.76 5.84
C ASP A 134 -21.75 -5.33 4.43
N GLU A 135 -22.16 -4.07 4.27
CA GLU A 135 -22.50 -3.51 2.96
C GLU A 135 -21.26 -3.33 2.08
N SER A 136 -20.10 -3.00 2.67
CA SER A 136 -18.86 -2.76 1.93
C SER A 136 -18.26 -4.05 1.36
N SER A 137 -18.42 -5.19 2.02
CA SER A 137 -18.03 -6.50 1.47
C SER A 137 -18.96 -7.00 0.37
N SER A 138 -20.18 -6.46 0.28
CA SER A 138 -21.13 -6.78 -0.80
C SER A 138 -20.84 -6.04 -2.12
N MET A 139 -19.94 -5.05 -2.12
CA MET A 139 -19.63 -4.22 -3.30
C MET A 139 -18.89 -4.98 -4.42
N GLU A 140 -18.26 -6.12 -4.13
CA GLU A 140 -17.79 -7.08 -5.15
C GLU A 140 -18.95 -7.57 -6.05
N GLY A 141 -20.20 -7.54 -5.56
CA GLY A 141 -21.41 -7.87 -6.33
C GLY A 141 -21.94 -6.78 -7.26
N TYR A 142 -21.40 -5.55 -7.18
CA TYR A 142 -21.81 -4.41 -8.03
C TYR A 142 -20.95 -4.22 -9.28
N HIS A 143 -19.91 -5.03 -9.46
CA HIS A 143 -19.15 -5.12 -10.70
C HIS A 143 -19.88 -6.02 -11.72
N PHE A 144 -20.97 -5.51 -12.30
CA PHE A 144 -21.57 -6.01 -13.54
C PHE A 144 -21.67 -4.89 -14.58
#